data_AF-A0A7Y5W8R4-F1
#
_entry.id   AF-A0A7Y5W8R4-F1
#
_cell.length_a   1.000
_cell.length_b   1.000
_cell.length_c   1.000
_cell.angle_alpha   90.00
_cell.angle_beta   90.00
_cell.angle_gamma   90.00
#
_symmetry.space_group_name_H-M   'P 1'
#
loop_
_entity.id
_entity.type
_entity.pdbx_description
1 polymer ?
#
loop_
_entity_poly.entity_id
_entity_poly.type
_entity_poly.pdbx_seq_one_letter_code
_entity_poly.pdbx_strand_id
1 'polypeptide(L)'
;MLNVLVIGPHPDDQEIGMGGTIARLAAQGHNVLLLDLTDGCPTPVGDRPTRLREAADAAAILSPDPSRLLRRVLLDLPNRRVEHTLEARHKVAGVIRAHQAQVIFLPHPEDAHPDHLAATRIAEDARFDAKLTSFEPPVPPGFDALGPPIYPAWMFYYYCSHLRKVADPTFLVDISGEYASKKRRAIEAYRTQFALNPRNAAFPERVSAYDVYFGSRIGVEAAEPFWTREPLGLTGLDALAGVR
;
A
#
# COMPACT_ATOMS: atom_id res chain seq x y z
N MET A 1 -8.71 6.31 16.27
CA MET A 1 -8.84 5.41 15.10
C MET A 1 -8.52 6.21 13.86
N LEU A 2 -7.59 5.74 13.00
CA LEU A 2 -7.22 6.42 11.77
C LEU A 2 -7.90 5.77 10.57
N ASN A 3 -8.24 6.57 9.56
CA ASN A 3 -8.57 6.08 8.22
C ASN A 3 -7.29 6.10 7.37
N VAL A 4 -6.76 4.92 7.08
CA VAL A 4 -5.54 4.73 6.29
C VAL A 4 -5.93 4.21 4.92
N LEU A 5 -5.39 4.82 3.87
CA LEU A 5 -5.53 4.37 2.49
C LEU A 5 -4.17 3.88 2.00
N VAL A 6 -4.10 2.68 1.45
CA VAL A 6 -2.89 2.12 0.85
C VAL A 6 -3.15 1.83 -0.61
N ILE A 7 -2.53 2.60 -1.50
CA ILE A 7 -2.75 2.56 -2.93
C ILE A 7 -1.65 1.72 -3.56
N GLY A 8 -2.03 0.69 -4.31
CA GLY A 8 -1.11 -0.11 -5.14
C GLY A 8 -1.56 -0.11 -6.61
N PRO A 9 -0.62 -0.07 -7.57
CA PRO A 9 -0.96 -0.18 -8.98
C PRO A 9 -1.52 -1.56 -9.31
N HIS A 10 -0.94 -2.62 -8.73
CA HIS A 10 -1.39 -4.00 -8.92
C HIS A 10 -1.62 -4.73 -7.58
N PRO A 11 -2.45 -5.78 -7.57
CA PRO A 11 -2.61 -6.61 -6.39
C PRO A 11 -1.37 -7.47 -6.14
N ASP A 12 -0.56 -7.05 -5.17
CA ASP A 12 0.64 -7.67 -4.57
C ASP A 12 1.61 -6.56 -4.09
N ASP A 13 1.57 -5.38 -4.73
CA ASP A 13 2.49 -4.27 -4.47
C ASP A 13 2.41 -3.76 -3.02
N GLN A 14 1.21 -3.64 -2.46
CA GLN A 14 1.01 -3.16 -1.08
C GLN A 14 1.57 -4.17 -0.07
N GLU A 15 1.38 -5.46 -0.32
CA GLU A 15 1.89 -6.53 0.55
C GLU A 15 3.40 -6.64 0.51
N ILE A 16 4.00 -6.50 -0.68
CA ILE A 16 5.46 -6.48 -0.87
C ILE A 16 6.06 -5.29 -0.12
N GLY A 17 5.50 -4.09 -0.37
CA GLY A 17 6.08 -2.86 0.15
C GLY A 17 5.83 -2.63 1.64
N MET A 18 4.66 -3.02 2.14
CA MET A 18 4.23 -2.67 3.50
C MET A 18 3.25 -3.64 4.17
N GLY A 19 3.22 -4.92 3.79
CA GLY A 19 2.29 -5.90 4.35
C GLY A 19 2.38 -6.06 5.87
N GLY A 20 3.57 -5.92 6.46
CA GLY A 20 3.75 -6.01 7.90
C GLY A 20 3.11 -4.82 8.62
N THR A 21 3.30 -3.61 8.08
CA THR A 21 2.69 -2.37 8.56
C THR A 21 1.18 -2.40 8.37
N ILE A 22 0.66 -2.92 7.26
CA ILE A 22 -0.79 -3.12 7.05
C ILE A 22 -1.37 -3.99 8.17
N ALA A 23 -0.78 -5.16 8.43
CA ALA A 23 -1.23 -6.05 9.49
C ALA A 23 -1.17 -5.38 10.88
N ARG A 24 -0.11 -4.62 11.14
CA ARG A 24 0.07 -3.87 12.40
C ARG A 24 -0.98 -2.78 12.57
N LEU A 25 -1.24 -1.97 11.54
CA LEU A 25 -2.27 -0.92 11.57
C LEU A 25 -3.67 -1.53 11.79
N ALA A 26 -3.97 -2.64 11.13
CA ALA A 26 -5.23 -3.36 11.33
C ALA A 26 -5.36 -3.92 12.75
N ALA A 27 -4.28 -4.52 13.31
CA ALA A 27 -4.24 -4.99 14.69
C ALA A 27 -4.38 -3.86 15.73
N GLN A 28 -3.94 -2.65 15.39
CA GLN A 28 -4.14 -1.44 16.20
C GLN A 28 -5.56 -0.85 16.09
N GLY A 29 -6.47 -1.51 15.34
CA GLY A 29 -7.85 -1.08 15.19
C GLY A 29 -8.01 0.14 14.28
N HIS A 30 -7.07 0.42 13.38
CA HIS A 30 -7.23 1.44 12.34
C HIS A 30 -8.06 0.93 11.17
N ASN A 31 -8.81 1.82 10.51
CA ASN A 31 -9.62 1.52 9.34
C ASN A 31 -8.73 1.62 8.09
N VAL A 32 -8.20 0.49 7.65
CA VAL A 32 -7.29 0.35 6.51
C VAL A 32 -8.09 -0.01 5.26
N LEU A 33 -7.89 0.78 4.19
CA LEU A 33 -8.41 0.49 2.86
C LEU A 33 -7.24 0.25 1.91
N LEU A 34 -7.18 -0.95 1.33
CA LEU A 34 -6.33 -1.26 0.20
C LEU A 34 -7.06 -0.86 -1.08
N LEU A 35 -6.44 -0.01 -1.89
CA LEU A 35 -6.94 0.38 -3.20
C LEU A 35 -6.00 -0.16 -4.27
N ASP A 36 -6.48 -1.11 -5.06
CA ASP A 36 -5.80 -1.53 -6.28
C ASP A 36 -6.26 -0.65 -7.44
N LEU A 37 -5.32 -0.03 -8.15
CA LEU A 37 -5.68 0.73 -9.34
C LEU A 37 -6.07 -0.20 -10.50
N THR A 38 -5.46 -1.37 -10.59
CA THR A 38 -5.69 -2.36 -11.66
C THR A 38 -5.87 -3.76 -11.07
N ASP A 39 -6.30 -4.72 -11.88
CA ASP A 39 -6.39 -6.13 -11.48
C ASP A 39 -5.07 -6.91 -11.63
N GLY A 40 -4.00 -6.25 -12.11
CA GLY A 40 -2.71 -6.87 -12.38
C GLY A 40 -2.68 -7.84 -13.58
N CYS A 41 -3.75 -7.97 -14.37
CA CYS A 41 -3.82 -8.85 -15.54
C CYS A 41 -3.71 -8.07 -16.86
N PRO A 42 -3.01 -8.59 -17.89
CA PRO A 42 -2.44 -9.93 -17.99
C PRO A 42 -1.13 -10.10 -17.23
N THR A 43 -0.88 -11.34 -16.83
CA THR A 43 0.35 -11.85 -16.20
C THR A 43 0.78 -13.12 -16.93
N PRO A 44 2.07 -13.51 -16.94
CA PRO A 44 2.52 -14.77 -17.54
C PRO A 44 1.78 -16.02 -16.99
N VAL A 45 1.38 -15.97 -15.72
CA VAL A 45 0.63 -17.03 -15.05
C VAL A 45 -0.51 -16.39 -14.26
N GLY A 46 -1.70 -17.01 -14.30
CA GLY A 46 -2.91 -16.52 -13.64
C GLY A 46 -3.83 -15.74 -14.58
N ASP A 47 -5.10 -15.66 -14.19
CA ASP A 47 -6.15 -14.89 -14.84
C ASP A 47 -6.77 -13.90 -13.84
N ARG A 48 -7.62 -12.99 -14.33
CA ARG A 48 -8.26 -11.97 -13.50
C ARG A 48 -9.02 -12.58 -12.31
N PRO A 49 -9.89 -13.59 -12.47
CA PRO A 49 -10.56 -14.21 -11.33
C PRO A 49 -9.60 -14.79 -10.30
N THR A 50 -8.49 -15.41 -10.73
CA THR A 50 -7.50 -15.98 -9.82
C THR A 50 -6.73 -14.90 -9.08
N ARG A 51 -6.27 -13.85 -9.78
CA ARG A 51 -5.59 -12.70 -9.17
C ARG A 51 -6.46 -12.03 -8.10
N LEU A 52 -7.75 -11.84 -8.36
CA LEU A 52 -8.67 -11.24 -7.40
C LEU A 52 -8.93 -12.14 -6.17
N ARG A 53 -8.94 -13.48 -6.34
CA ARG A 53 -9.02 -14.40 -5.20
C ARG A 53 -7.75 -14.37 -4.36
N GLU A 54 -6.58 -14.42 -4.99
CA GLU A 54 -5.28 -14.31 -4.29
C GLU A 54 -5.16 -12.98 -3.52
N ALA A 55 -5.62 -11.88 -4.11
CA ALA A 55 -5.67 -10.58 -3.46
C ALA A 55 -6.61 -10.53 -2.24
N ALA A 56 -7.74 -11.24 -2.30
CA ALA A 56 -8.66 -11.38 -1.18
C ALA A 56 -8.07 -12.27 -0.06
N ASP A 57 -7.40 -13.37 -0.42
CA ASP A 57 -6.71 -14.25 0.52
C ASP A 57 -5.57 -13.52 1.24
N ALA A 58 -4.78 -12.73 0.51
CA ALA A 58 -3.73 -11.88 1.08
C ALA A 58 -4.31 -10.87 2.10
N ALA A 59 -5.39 -10.18 1.74
CA ALA A 59 -6.07 -9.25 2.65
C ALA A 59 -6.60 -9.96 3.92
N ALA A 60 -7.13 -11.18 3.78
CA ALA A 60 -7.59 -11.98 4.93
C ALA A 60 -6.44 -12.41 5.85
N ILE A 61 -5.26 -12.73 5.30
CA ILE A 61 -4.06 -13.08 6.10
C ILE A 61 -3.55 -11.89 6.91
N LEU A 62 -3.60 -10.68 6.33
CA LEU A 62 -3.16 -9.46 7.00
C LEU A 62 -4.14 -8.97 8.07
N SER A 63 -5.42 -9.34 7.97
CA SER A 63 -6.43 -8.93 8.93
C SER A 63 -6.36 -9.74 10.24
N PRO A 64 -6.42 -9.09 11.43
CA PRO A 64 -6.51 -9.80 12.71
C PRO A 64 -7.88 -10.45 12.93
N ASP A 65 -8.93 -9.92 12.30
CA ASP A 65 -10.31 -10.40 12.34
C ASP A 65 -10.95 -10.12 10.95
N PRO A 66 -11.60 -11.10 10.30
CA PRO A 66 -12.26 -10.90 9.01
C PRO A 66 -13.32 -9.78 8.99
N SER A 67 -13.76 -9.27 10.14
CA SER A 67 -15.07 -8.64 10.24
C SER A 67 -15.16 -7.11 10.26
N ARG A 68 -14.11 -6.26 10.14
CA ARG A 68 -14.44 -4.82 9.92
C ARG A 68 -13.42 -3.79 9.42
N LEU A 69 -12.12 -3.96 9.62
CA LEU A 69 -11.22 -2.80 9.55
C LEU A 69 -10.16 -2.84 8.45
N LEU A 70 -10.04 -3.94 7.72
CA LEU A 70 -9.23 -4.03 6.50
C LEU A 70 -10.17 -4.35 5.34
N ARG A 71 -10.31 -3.41 4.40
CA ARG A 71 -11.11 -3.58 3.18
C ARG A 71 -10.21 -3.45 1.95
N ARG A 72 -10.63 -4.04 0.83
CA ARG A 72 -9.94 -3.94 -0.46
C ARG A 72 -10.92 -3.53 -1.54
N VAL A 73 -10.52 -2.55 -2.36
CA VAL A 73 -11.33 -2.02 -3.47
C VAL A 73 -10.46 -2.01 -4.73
N LEU A 74 -11.07 -2.43 -5.84
CA LEU A 74 -10.49 -2.36 -7.17
C LEU A 74 -11.06 -1.14 -7.90
N LEU A 75 -10.18 -0.23 -8.36
CA LEU A 75 -10.56 0.91 -9.20
C LEU A 75 -10.81 0.51 -10.65
N ASP A 76 -10.22 -0.62 -11.06
CA ASP A 76 -10.38 -1.27 -12.36
C ASP A 76 -9.88 -0.43 -13.56
N LEU A 77 -8.76 0.27 -13.38
CA LEU A 77 -8.03 0.85 -14.50
C LEU A 77 -7.36 -0.25 -15.33
N PRO A 78 -7.16 -0.03 -16.64
CA PRO A 78 -6.50 -1.02 -17.49
C PRO A 78 -5.01 -1.20 -17.10
N ASN A 79 -4.67 -2.39 -16.63
CA ASN A 79 -3.30 -2.78 -16.32
C ASN A 79 -2.36 -2.64 -17.53
N ARG A 80 -1.08 -2.30 -17.30
CA ARG A 80 -0.05 -1.98 -18.31
C ARG A 80 -0.33 -0.72 -19.13
N ARG A 81 -1.37 0.04 -18.77
CA ARG A 81 -1.84 1.24 -19.47
C ARG A 81 -2.32 2.29 -18.47
N VAL A 82 -1.78 2.28 -17.25
CA VAL A 82 -2.17 3.27 -16.24
C VAL A 82 -1.61 4.62 -16.68
N GLU A 83 -2.52 5.55 -16.93
CA GLU A 83 -2.19 6.92 -17.34
C GLU A 83 -2.70 7.92 -16.31
N HIS A 84 -1.93 8.97 -16.11
CA HIS A 84 -2.29 10.07 -15.23
C HIS A 84 -3.31 11.00 -15.91
N THR A 85 -4.57 10.55 -16.00
CA THR A 85 -5.69 11.31 -16.56
C THR A 85 -6.49 12.01 -15.46
N LEU A 86 -7.23 13.06 -15.81
CA LEU A 86 -8.18 13.70 -14.88
C LEU A 86 -9.22 12.70 -14.37
N GLU A 87 -9.69 11.79 -15.22
CA GLU A 87 -10.63 10.75 -14.82
C GLU A 87 -10.05 9.83 -13.73
N ALA A 88 -8.82 9.34 -13.91
CA ALA A 88 -8.16 8.49 -12.94
C ALA A 88 -7.92 9.22 -11.61
N ARG A 89 -7.46 10.48 -11.66
CA ARG A 89 -7.30 11.34 -10.47
C ARG A 89 -8.60 11.52 -9.73
N HIS A 90 -9.68 11.87 -10.44
CA HIS A 90 -10.99 12.10 -9.84
C HIS A 90 -11.55 10.83 -9.21
N LYS A 91 -11.37 9.66 -9.85
CA LYS A 91 -11.72 8.36 -9.27
C LYS A 91 -10.99 8.11 -7.94
N VAL A 92 -9.68 8.36 -7.87
CA VAL A 92 -8.92 8.23 -6.61
C VAL A 92 -9.33 9.29 -5.58
N ALA A 93 -9.60 10.53 -5.98
CA ALA A 93 -10.13 11.57 -5.09
C ALA A 93 -11.49 11.17 -4.49
N GLY A 94 -12.33 10.47 -5.27
CA GLY A 94 -13.56 9.84 -4.80
C GLY A 94 -13.33 8.82 -3.69
N VAL A 95 -12.33 7.94 -3.86
CA VAL A 95 -11.90 6.99 -2.81
C VAL A 95 -11.43 7.72 -1.55
N ILE A 96 -10.58 8.74 -1.69
CA ILE A 96 -10.09 9.53 -0.56
C ILE A 96 -11.26 10.16 0.22
N ARG A 97 -12.24 10.74 -0.48
CA ARG A 97 -13.43 11.34 0.16
C ARG A 97 -14.35 10.29 0.78
N ALA A 98 -14.67 9.22 0.07
CA ALA A 98 -15.59 8.20 0.58
C ALA A 98 -15.03 7.46 1.80
N HIS A 99 -13.71 7.21 1.83
CA HIS A 99 -13.02 6.60 2.97
C HIS A 99 -12.63 7.61 4.07
N GLN A 100 -12.72 8.92 3.78
CA GLN A 100 -12.20 9.98 4.64
C GLN A 100 -10.73 9.71 5.06
N ALA A 101 -9.88 9.41 4.07
CA ALA A 101 -8.50 9.02 4.30
C ALA A 101 -7.68 10.17 4.93
N GLN A 102 -7.05 9.89 6.06
CA GLN A 102 -6.21 10.86 6.79
C GLN A 102 -4.72 10.66 6.48
N VAL A 103 -4.33 9.42 6.24
CA VAL A 103 -2.96 9.01 5.87
C VAL A 103 -3.04 8.17 4.61
N ILE A 104 -2.22 8.48 3.62
CA ILE A 104 -2.12 7.73 2.36
C ILE A 104 -0.74 7.10 2.25
N PHE A 105 -0.71 5.84 1.86
CA PHE A 105 0.48 5.13 1.43
C PHE A 105 0.40 4.82 -0.07
N LEU A 106 1.51 4.92 -0.78
CA LEU A 106 1.62 4.75 -2.22
C LEU A 106 3.04 4.30 -2.63
N PRO A 107 3.25 3.79 -3.86
CA PRO A 107 4.59 3.38 -4.28
C PRO A 107 5.58 4.54 -4.33
N HIS A 108 6.85 4.25 -4.08
CA HIS A 108 7.95 5.20 -4.26
C HIS A 108 7.93 5.87 -5.65
N PRO A 109 8.15 7.20 -5.75
CA PRO A 109 8.02 7.95 -7.02
C PRO A 109 9.15 7.66 -8.02
N GLU A 110 10.21 6.97 -7.58
CA GLU A 110 11.27 6.46 -8.47
C GLU A 110 11.10 4.94 -8.65
N ASP A 111 10.80 4.54 -9.88
CA ASP A 111 10.65 3.14 -10.29
C ASP A 111 10.95 3.00 -11.80
N ALA A 112 11.25 1.78 -12.24
CA ALA A 112 11.30 1.43 -13.65
C ALA A 112 9.90 1.04 -14.19
N HIS A 113 8.94 0.71 -13.33
CA HIS A 113 7.59 0.31 -13.76
C HIS A 113 6.70 1.52 -14.06
N PRO A 114 6.23 1.73 -15.32
CA PRO A 114 5.45 2.92 -15.68
C PRO A 114 4.14 3.05 -14.90
N ASP A 115 3.42 1.94 -14.67
CA ASP A 115 2.18 2.00 -13.88
C ASP A 115 2.43 2.43 -12.42
N HIS A 116 3.60 2.13 -11.83
CA HIS A 116 3.94 2.61 -10.49
C HIS A 116 4.11 4.13 -10.50
N LEU A 117 4.86 4.66 -11.48
CA LEU A 117 5.04 6.10 -11.66
C LEU A 117 3.71 6.82 -11.89
N ALA A 118 2.83 6.24 -12.73
CA ALA A 118 1.51 6.80 -13.00
C ALA A 118 0.60 6.75 -11.76
N ALA A 119 0.55 5.61 -11.07
CA ALA A 119 -0.21 5.44 -9.83
C ALA A 119 0.19 6.47 -8.77
N THR A 120 1.50 6.65 -8.57
CA THR A 120 2.01 7.62 -7.61
C THR A 120 1.60 9.04 -7.97
N ARG A 121 1.71 9.44 -9.24
CA ARG A 121 1.24 10.76 -9.71
C ARG A 121 -0.26 10.94 -9.54
N ILE A 122 -1.06 9.94 -9.90
CA ILE A 122 -2.52 9.95 -9.71
C ILE A 122 -2.86 10.20 -8.23
N ALA A 123 -2.22 9.47 -7.31
CA ALA A 123 -2.48 9.58 -5.88
C ALA A 123 -2.08 10.94 -5.29
N GLU A 124 -0.91 11.47 -5.67
CA GLU A 124 -0.44 12.79 -5.24
C GLU A 124 -1.39 13.90 -5.66
N ASP A 125 -1.80 13.90 -6.92
CA ASP A 125 -2.70 14.92 -7.46
C ASP A 125 -4.12 14.75 -6.91
N ALA A 126 -4.58 13.50 -6.75
CA ALA A 126 -5.88 13.19 -6.15
C ALA A 126 -6.00 13.64 -4.68
N ARG A 127 -4.90 13.66 -3.90
CA ARG A 127 -4.88 14.25 -2.54
C ARG A 127 -5.31 15.71 -2.58
N PHE A 128 -4.86 16.47 -3.59
CA PHE A 128 -5.28 17.86 -3.76
C PHE A 128 -6.73 17.94 -4.23
N ASP A 129 -7.13 17.16 -5.23
CA ASP A 129 -8.50 17.20 -5.78
C ASP A 129 -9.55 16.82 -4.71
N ALA A 130 -9.19 15.96 -3.76
CA ALA A 130 -10.04 15.56 -2.65
C ALA A 130 -10.48 16.73 -1.74
N LYS A 131 -9.77 17.86 -1.70
CA LYS A 131 -10.15 19.03 -0.88
C LYS A 131 -11.01 20.07 -1.62
N LEU A 132 -11.15 19.95 -2.94
CA LEU A 132 -11.83 20.95 -3.76
C LEU A 132 -13.32 21.02 -3.45
N THR A 133 -13.85 22.20 -3.12
CA THR A 133 -15.26 22.35 -2.72
C THR A 133 -16.22 22.60 -3.89
N SER A 134 -15.71 23.08 -5.03
CA SER A 134 -16.51 23.34 -6.24
C SER A 134 -16.61 22.15 -7.20
N PHE A 135 -16.17 20.97 -6.77
CA PHE A 135 -16.09 19.76 -7.56
C PHE A 135 -16.43 18.53 -6.71
N GLU A 136 -17.27 17.65 -7.24
CA GLU A 136 -17.57 16.34 -6.65
C GLU A 136 -16.99 15.22 -7.53
N PRO A 137 -16.03 14.43 -7.02
CA PRO A 137 -15.55 13.24 -7.70
C PRO A 137 -16.63 12.15 -7.75
N PRO A 138 -16.50 11.12 -8.62
CA PRO A 138 -17.44 10.01 -8.61
C PRO A 138 -17.40 9.22 -7.29
N VAL A 139 -18.54 8.68 -6.87
CA VAL A 139 -18.60 7.72 -5.76
C VAL A 139 -17.86 6.44 -6.19
N PRO A 140 -16.86 5.98 -5.42
CA PRO A 140 -16.05 4.83 -5.78
C PRO A 140 -16.80 3.50 -5.57
N PRO A 141 -16.36 2.41 -6.25
CA PRO A 141 -16.93 1.08 -6.03
C PRO A 141 -16.88 0.64 -4.56
N GLY A 142 -17.97 0.05 -4.07
CA GLY A 142 -18.07 -0.42 -2.69
C GLY A 142 -18.41 0.66 -1.65
N PHE A 143 -18.77 1.87 -2.08
CA PHE A 143 -19.24 2.95 -1.22
C PHE A 143 -20.61 3.46 -1.69
N ASP A 144 -21.43 3.88 -0.73
CA ASP A 144 -22.78 4.42 -1.01
C ASP A 144 -22.76 5.93 -1.30
N ALA A 145 -21.78 6.66 -0.76
CA ALA A 145 -21.68 8.10 -0.89
C ALA A 145 -20.23 8.60 -0.70
N LEU A 146 -20.00 9.85 -1.10
CA LEU A 146 -18.78 10.58 -0.74
C LEU A 146 -18.88 11.10 0.70
N GLY A 147 -17.74 11.22 1.38
CA GLY A 147 -17.60 12.09 2.53
C GLY A 147 -17.31 13.54 2.15
N PRO A 148 -17.22 14.46 3.13
CA PRO A 148 -16.90 15.86 2.87
C PRO A 148 -15.50 16.03 2.25
N PRO A 149 -15.22 17.18 1.59
CA PRO A 149 -13.88 17.50 1.11
C PRO A 149 -12.85 17.40 2.23
N ILE A 150 -11.71 16.77 1.92
CA ILE A 150 -10.65 16.49 2.89
C ILE A 150 -9.28 16.64 2.21
N TYR A 151 -8.31 17.15 2.96
CA TYR A 151 -6.91 17.10 2.56
C TYR A 151 -6.17 16.15 3.51
N PRO A 152 -5.87 14.91 3.07
CA PRO A 152 -5.09 13.95 3.85
C PRO A 152 -3.84 14.60 4.45
N ALA A 153 -3.61 14.38 5.74
CA ALA A 153 -2.53 15.02 6.48
C ALA A 153 -1.16 14.53 6.01
N TRP A 154 -1.04 13.23 5.71
CA TRP A 154 0.24 12.61 5.37
C TRP A 154 0.17 11.74 4.12
N MET A 155 1.25 11.77 3.34
CA MET A 155 1.55 10.82 2.27
C MET A 155 2.91 10.17 2.52
N PHE A 156 2.93 8.84 2.59
CA PHE A 156 4.13 8.05 2.81
C PHE A 156 4.35 7.06 1.68
N TYR A 157 5.59 6.88 1.27
CA TYR A 157 5.93 6.12 0.09
C TYR A 157 6.59 4.81 0.50
N TYR A 158 6.00 3.69 0.12
CA TYR A 158 6.56 2.36 0.38
C TYR A 158 7.45 1.89 -0.78
N TYR A 159 8.37 0.98 -0.51
CA TYR A 159 9.30 0.46 -1.51
C TYR A 159 8.78 -0.86 -2.10
N CYS A 160 8.18 -0.79 -3.28
CA CYS A 160 7.95 -1.92 -4.19
C CYS A 160 8.55 -1.57 -5.57
N SER A 161 9.89 -1.50 -5.64
CA SER A 161 10.58 -0.95 -6.80
C SER A 161 11.19 -2.02 -7.69
N HIS A 162 11.16 -1.79 -9.00
CA HIS A 162 11.84 -2.62 -10.00
C HIS A 162 13.29 -2.16 -10.26
N LEU A 163 13.77 -1.17 -9.50
CA LEU A 163 15.15 -0.70 -9.55
C LEU A 163 16.04 -1.49 -8.59
N ARG A 164 17.32 -1.62 -8.95
CA ARG A 164 18.36 -2.17 -8.06
C ARG A 164 18.98 -1.07 -7.19
N LYS A 165 18.15 -0.13 -6.70
CA LYS A 165 18.58 0.99 -5.86
C LYS A 165 18.66 0.52 -4.41
N VAL A 166 19.67 1.00 -3.69
CA VAL A 166 19.68 0.89 -2.23
C VAL A 166 18.64 1.89 -1.71
N ALA A 167 17.60 1.40 -1.05
CA ALA A 167 16.56 2.30 -0.52
C ALA A 167 17.14 3.23 0.54
N ASP A 168 16.64 4.47 0.52
CA ASP A 168 17.03 5.57 1.40
C ASP A 168 15.78 6.11 2.12
N PRO A 169 15.26 5.36 3.12
CA PRO A 169 14.01 5.70 3.78
C PRO A 169 14.16 6.89 4.73
N THR A 170 13.08 7.63 4.89
CA THR A 170 12.96 8.70 5.90
C THR A 170 12.68 8.11 7.30
N PHE A 171 11.95 7.00 7.37
CA PHE A 171 11.67 6.31 8.62
C PHE A 171 11.42 4.81 8.39
N LEU A 172 11.51 4.03 9.46
CA LEU A 172 11.26 2.60 9.46
C LEU A 172 10.11 2.27 10.42
N VAL A 173 9.33 1.25 10.09
CA VAL A 173 8.30 0.71 10.99
C VAL A 173 8.70 -0.70 11.39
N ASP A 174 8.82 -0.93 12.70
CA ASP A 174 9.04 -2.27 13.27
C ASP A 174 7.85 -3.19 12.92
N ILE A 175 8.14 -4.33 12.31
CA ILE A 175 7.17 -5.37 11.95
C ILE A 175 7.58 -6.74 12.51
N SER A 176 8.34 -6.76 13.60
CA SER A 176 8.86 -7.99 14.21
C SER A 176 7.75 -8.97 14.62
N GLY A 177 8.10 -10.26 14.75
CA GLY A 177 7.19 -11.31 15.18
C GLY A 177 6.06 -11.59 14.19
N GLU A 178 4.81 -11.52 14.67
CA GLU A 178 3.66 -11.97 13.87
C GLU A 178 3.46 -11.15 12.58
N TYR A 179 3.84 -9.87 12.56
CA TYR A 179 3.60 -8.99 11.42
C TYR A 179 4.50 -9.35 10.23
N ALA A 180 5.79 -9.65 10.45
CA ALA A 180 6.70 -10.17 9.44
C ALA A 180 6.19 -11.50 8.88
N SER A 181 5.69 -12.39 9.74
CA SER A 181 5.13 -13.68 9.31
C SER A 181 3.86 -13.50 8.46
N LYS A 182 2.98 -12.56 8.82
CA LYS A 182 1.77 -12.22 8.06
C LYS A 182 2.11 -11.61 6.71
N LYS A 183 3.06 -10.68 6.65
CA LYS A 183 3.56 -10.12 5.39
C LYS A 183 4.01 -11.21 4.43
N ARG A 184 4.91 -12.09 4.89
CA ARG A 184 5.42 -13.19 4.07
C ARG A 184 4.29 -14.06 3.53
N ARG A 185 3.38 -14.50 4.40
CA ARG A 185 2.24 -15.34 4.02
C ARG A 185 1.28 -14.64 3.03
N ALA A 186 1.07 -13.34 3.20
CA ALA A 186 0.24 -12.55 2.29
C ALA A 186 0.87 -12.44 0.89
N ILE A 187 2.19 -12.25 0.81
CA ILE A 187 2.92 -12.30 -0.47
C ILE A 187 2.80 -13.71 -1.08
N GLU A 188 3.02 -14.76 -0.30
CA GLU A 188 2.92 -16.16 -0.76
C GLU A 188 1.51 -16.58 -1.19
N ALA A 189 0.46 -15.85 -0.79
CA ALA A 189 -0.91 -16.07 -1.24
C ALA A 189 -1.07 -15.83 -2.76
N TYR A 190 -0.25 -14.97 -3.35
CA TYR A 190 -0.17 -14.77 -4.80
C TYR A 190 0.61 -15.90 -5.48
N ARG A 191 0.06 -17.11 -5.41
CA ARG A 191 0.68 -18.33 -5.94
C ARG A 191 1.00 -18.21 -7.41
N THR A 192 0.13 -17.59 -8.21
CA THR A 192 0.39 -17.35 -9.64
C THR A 192 1.64 -16.49 -9.87
N GLN A 193 1.96 -15.58 -8.94
CA GLN A 193 3.08 -14.66 -9.07
C GLN A 193 4.38 -15.21 -8.49
N PHE A 194 4.32 -15.94 -7.37
CA PHE A 194 5.52 -16.33 -6.62
C PHE A 194 5.72 -17.84 -6.49
N ALA A 195 4.70 -18.68 -6.62
CA ALA A 195 4.88 -20.13 -6.55
C ALA A 195 4.95 -20.78 -7.94
N LEU A 196 4.10 -20.34 -8.86
CA LEU A 196 3.92 -20.93 -10.19
C LEU A 196 4.73 -20.23 -11.28
N ASN A 197 5.27 -19.05 -11.00
CA ASN A 197 6.20 -18.34 -11.88
C ASN A 197 7.64 -18.55 -11.37
N PRO A 198 8.45 -19.43 -11.99
CA PRO A 198 9.78 -19.79 -11.48
C PRO A 198 10.75 -18.61 -11.39
N ARG A 199 10.55 -17.54 -12.19
CA ARG A 199 11.39 -16.35 -12.16
C ARG A 199 11.27 -15.58 -10.84
N ASN A 200 10.16 -15.76 -10.14
CA ASN A 200 9.79 -15.03 -8.94
C ASN A 200 9.79 -15.92 -7.69
N ALA A 201 10.13 -17.21 -7.80
CA ALA A 201 10.06 -18.18 -6.71
C ALA A 201 10.84 -17.76 -5.44
N ALA A 202 12.02 -17.15 -5.63
CA ALA A 202 12.84 -16.66 -4.53
C ALA A 202 12.47 -15.24 -4.05
N PHE A 203 11.44 -14.61 -4.63
CA PHE A 203 11.09 -13.22 -4.31
C PHE A 203 10.57 -13.05 -2.87
N PRO A 204 9.65 -13.89 -2.33
CA PRO A 204 9.18 -13.75 -0.94
C PRO A 204 10.31 -13.84 0.10
N GLU A 205 11.28 -14.73 -0.14
CA GLU A 205 12.47 -14.85 0.72
C GLU A 205 13.35 -13.60 0.66
N ARG A 206 13.54 -13.03 -0.54
CA ARG A 206 14.30 -11.76 -0.71
C ARG A 206 13.63 -10.60 0.01
N VAL A 207 12.30 -10.51 -0.03
CA VAL A 207 11.55 -9.48 0.72
C VAL A 207 11.75 -9.68 2.22
N SER A 208 11.68 -10.91 2.72
CA SER A 208 11.93 -11.21 4.14
C SER A 208 13.35 -10.80 4.57
N ALA A 209 14.36 -11.09 3.75
CA ALA A 209 15.75 -10.68 4.01
C ALA A 209 15.93 -9.15 4.01
N TYR A 210 15.18 -8.46 3.15
CA TYR A 210 15.16 -7.00 3.09
C TYR A 210 14.54 -6.38 4.36
N ASP A 211 13.45 -6.97 4.86
CA ASP A 211 12.83 -6.54 6.12
C ASP A 211 13.79 -6.74 7.31
N VAL A 212 14.52 -7.87 7.35
CA VAL A 212 15.56 -8.13 8.37
C VAL A 212 16.70 -7.11 8.28
N TYR A 213 17.15 -6.78 7.06
CA TYR A 213 18.16 -5.76 6.85
C TYR A 213 17.74 -4.41 7.46
N PHE A 214 16.52 -3.94 7.20
CA PHE A 214 16.01 -2.70 7.78
C PHE A 214 15.74 -2.81 9.28
N GLY A 215 15.26 -3.96 9.77
CA GLY A 215 15.12 -4.24 11.19
C GLY A 215 16.43 -4.01 11.95
N SER A 216 17.54 -4.48 11.39
CA SER A 216 18.88 -4.28 11.96
C SER A 216 19.30 -2.81 12.08
N ARG A 217 18.71 -1.89 11.31
CA ARG A 217 19.03 -0.44 11.37
C ARG A 217 18.43 0.24 12.61
N ILE A 218 17.36 -0.32 13.18
CA ILE A 218 16.68 0.19 14.37
C ILE A 218 16.67 -0.81 15.54
N GLY A 219 17.49 -1.87 15.46
CA GLY A 219 17.69 -2.82 16.55
C GLY A 219 16.51 -3.78 16.79
N VAL A 220 15.75 -4.11 15.75
CA VAL A 220 14.62 -5.05 15.82
C VAL A 220 14.79 -6.21 14.82
N GLU A 221 13.92 -7.22 14.90
CA GLU A 221 14.00 -8.41 14.03
C GLU A 221 13.75 -8.07 12.56
N ALA A 222 12.70 -7.29 12.29
CA ALA A 222 12.29 -6.91 10.95
C ALA A 222 11.64 -5.52 10.95
N ALA A 223 11.90 -4.72 9.92
CA ALA A 223 11.27 -3.41 9.75
C ALA A 223 11.02 -3.09 8.28
N GLU A 224 9.98 -2.30 8.01
CA GLU A 224 9.63 -1.83 6.68
C GLU A 224 10.09 -0.37 6.46
N PRO A 225 10.75 -0.09 5.33
CA PRO A 225 11.19 1.26 4.99
C PRO A 225 10.08 2.11 4.36
N PHE A 226 10.03 3.39 4.74
CA PHE A 226 9.13 4.37 4.16
C PHE A 226 9.84 5.69 3.89
N TRP A 227 9.42 6.39 2.85
CA TRP A 227 9.92 7.71 2.48
C TRP A 227 8.82 8.77 2.54
N THR A 228 9.20 10.03 2.73
CA THR A 228 8.32 11.19 2.57
C THR A 228 9.10 12.42 2.12
N ARG A 229 8.41 13.34 1.42
CA ARG A 229 8.91 14.67 1.04
C ARG A 229 8.84 15.66 2.20
N GLU A 230 7.94 15.41 3.13
CA GLU A 230 7.60 16.33 4.21
C GLU A 230 8.40 15.97 5.47
N PRO A 231 8.93 16.96 6.22
CA PRO A 231 9.70 16.67 7.42
C PRO A 231 8.82 16.00 8.48
N LEU A 232 9.34 14.95 9.12
CA LEU A 232 8.69 14.31 10.25
C LEU A 232 9.04 15.06 11.55
N GLY A 233 8.01 15.44 12.30
CA GLY A 233 8.16 16.07 13.61
C GLY A 233 8.25 15.02 14.72
N LEU A 234 9.19 15.21 15.65
CA LEU A 234 9.23 14.48 16.92
C LEU A 234 8.68 15.38 18.03
N THR A 235 7.88 14.82 18.94
CA THR A 235 7.42 15.53 20.14
C THR A 235 8.43 15.48 21.29
N GLY A 236 9.49 14.69 21.16
CA GLY A 236 10.56 14.48 22.14
C GLY A 236 11.61 13.49 21.62
N LEU A 237 12.72 13.34 22.34
CA LEU A 237 13.81 12.43 21.95
C LEU A 237 13.74 11.06 22.63
N ASP A 238 12.82 10.85 23.57
CA ASP A 238 12.73 9.62 24.39
C ASP A 238 12.56 8.36 23.52
N ALA A 239 11.77 8.47 22.45
CA ALA A 239 11.55 7.39 21.49
C ALA A 239 12.83 6.98 20.73
N LEU A 240 13.81 7.88 20.58
CA LEU A 240 15.10 7.57 19.94
C LEU A 240 16.05 6.83 20.91
N ALA A 241 15.85 7.00 22.22
CA ALA A 241 16.66 6.35 23.23
C ALA A 241 16.24 4.89 23.51
N GLY A 242 15.21 4.39 22.81
CA GLY A 242 14.68 3.03 23.03
C GLY A 242 13.93 2.88 24.36
N VAL A 243 13.63 3.99 25.04
CA VAL A 243 12.80 4.00 26.25
C VAL A 243 11.34 4.00 25.78
N ARG A 244 10.69 2.83 25.89
CA ARG A 244 9.24 2.68 25.66
C ARG A 244 8.47 2.98 26.94
#